data_AF-A0A8S3TGF5-F1
#
_entry.id   AF-A0A8S3TGF5-F1
#
_cell.length_a   1.000
_cell.length_b   1.000
_cell.length_c   1.000
_cell.angle_alpha   90.00
_cell.angle_beta   90.00
_cell.angle_gamma   90.00
#
_symmetry.space_group_name_H-M   'P 1'
#
loop_
_entity.id
_entity.type
_entity.pdbx_description
1 polymer ?
#
loop_
_entity_poly.entity_id
_entity_poly.type
_entity_poly.pdbx_seq_one_letter_code
_entity_poly.pdbx_strand_id
1 'polypeptide(L)'
;MILALISCLMLTRRRMFSGLSIDFLPDADKEKDVFRTKTILFVVDLARKSRKKVAKSYSLFCRNLAAISIFYGLAVLQLVLTYQKVLNVTGNQDICYYNFDCAHPLGSLTSFNNVFSNIGYILLGILFLILVARRDVIYKKAVQNDRKIGKELGIPQHFGLFYAMGLALVMEGLMSACYHVCPNYSNFQFDTSFMYIIACLCMLKIYQSRHPDISAKAHTSYMFMACVIFIAVIGVLHGTESFWIVFSTIYMVGTLIMSVYIYYMGRWKLNREIFIHTWVQIRQNCFMCPRPMYKDRFIFLVIGNSINWSM
;
A
#
# COMPACT_ATOMS: atom_id res chain seq x y z
N MET A 1 22.47 20.12 0.85
CA MET A 1 22.37 20.41 -0.60
C MET A 1 21.06 19.91 -1.21
N ILE A 2 20.69 18.63 -1.04
CA ILE A 2 19.44 18.04 -1.60
C ILE A 2 18.17 18.72 -1.06
N LEU A 3 18.06 18.93 0.26
CA LEU A 3 16.97 19.69 0.91
C LEU A 3 16.81 21.12 0.37
N ALA A 4 17.91 21.77 -0.01
CA ALA A 4 17.88 23.12 -0.60
C ALA A 4 17.41 23.10 -2.06
N LEU A 5 17.77 22.06 -2.82
CA LEU A 5 17.26 21.78 -4.16
C LEU A 5 15.73 21.54 -4.15
N ILE A 6 15.25 20.78 -3.16
CA ILE A 6 13.81 20.45 -2.97
C ILE A 6 13.02 21.67 -2.57
N SER A 7 13.57 22.45 -1.64
CA SER A 7 13.04 23.75 -1.28
C SER A 7 12.93 24.57 -2.55
N CYS A 8 14.00 24.74 -3.34
CA CYS A 8 13.94 25.53 -4.56
C CYS A 8 12.91 25.03 -5.58
N LEU A 9 12.76 23.70 -5.75
CA LEU A 9 11.85 23.06 -6.72
C LEU A 9 10.37 23.18 -6.30
N MET A 10 10.06 23.16 -5.00
CA MET A 10 8.71 23.42 -4.47
C MET A 10 8.39 24.92 -4.33
N LEU A 11 9.41 25.78 -4.30
CA LEU A 11 9.31 27.22 -4.04
C LEU A 11 9.35 28.08 -5.30
N THR A 12 9.54 27.49 -6.49
CA THR A 12 9.55 28.15 -7.81
C THR A 12 8.29 29.01 -8.00
N ARG A 13 8.40 30.32 -7.76
CA ARG A 13 7.28 31.27 -7.67
C ARG A 13 6.84 31.73 -9.06
N ARG A 14 5.57 31.47 -9.39
CA ARG A 14 4.73 32.22 -10.35
C ARG A 14 5.31 32.44 -11.76
N ARG A 15 5.37 31.39 -12.58
CA ARG A 15 4.97 31.44 -14.01
C ARG A 15 4.65 30.07 -14.62
N MET A 16 4.39 29.06 -13.79
CA MET A 16 3.88 27.74 -14.23
C MET A 16 2.34 27.73 -14.38
N PHE A 17 1.68 28.89 -14.19
CA PHE A 17 0.22 29.05 -14.18
C PHE A 17 -0.31 29.92 -15.33
N SER A 18 0.53 30.52 -16.18
CA SER A 18 0.09 31.36 -17.31
C SER A 18 -0.30 30.55 -18.56
N GLY A 19 -0.13 29.23 -18.52
CA GLY A 19 -0.65 28.30 -19.51
C GLY A 19 -1.58 27.26 -18.87
N LEU A 20 -2.24 27.62 -17.76
CA LEU A 20 -3.30 26.81 -17.19
C LEU A 20 -4.43 26.79 -18.23
N SER A 21 -4.38 25.83 -19.17
CA SER A 21 -5.58 25.34 -19.80
C SER A 21 -6.51 25.02 -18.65
N ILE A 22 -7.49 25.90 -18.43
CA ILE A 22 -8.70 25.57 -17.71
C ILE A 22 -9.09 24.23 -18.32
N ASP A 23 -8.94 23.17 -17.54
CA ASP A 23 -9.47 21.87 -17.91
C ASP A 23 -10.99 22.08 -17.79
N PHE A 24 -11.57 22.73 -18.80
CA PHE A 24 -12.97 22.59 -19.13
C PHE A 24 -13.08 21.10 -19.37
N LEU A 25 -13.42 20.35 -18.32
CA LEU A 25 -13.67 18.92 -18.36
C LEU A 25 -14.45 18.67 -19.66
N PRO A 26 -13.84 18.22 -20.76
CA PRO A 26 -14.60 17.95 -21.98
C PRO A 26 -15.47 16.70 -21.75
N ASP A 27 -15.18 15.99 -20.66
CA ASP A 27 -15.96 14.92 -20.07
C ASP A 27 -17.21 15.42 -19.33
N ALA A 28 -17.31 16.71 -19.00
CA ALA A 28 -18.54 17.33 -18.51
C ALA A 28 -19.55 17.57 -19.64
N ASP A 29 -19.06 17.81 -20.87
CA ASP A 29 -19.89 17.93 -22.07
C ASP A 29 -20.19 16.56 -22.72
N LYS A 30 -19.59 15.48 -22.23
CA LYS A 30 -19.86 14.09 -22.63
C LYS A 30 -20.81 13.37 -21.67
N GLU A 31 -21.62 14.11 -20.92
CA GLU A 31 -22.75 13.55 -20.20
C GLU A 31 -23.79 13.01 -21.18
N LYS A 32 -24.12 11.72 -21.05
CA LYS A 32 -25.51 11.29 -21.26
C LYS A 32 -26.13 11.07 -19.88
N ASP A 33 -26.90 12.10 -19.52
CA ASP A 33 -27.97 12.20 -18.52
C ASP A 33 -27.62 12.55 -17.05
N VAL A 34 -27.44 13.86 -16.80
CA VAL A 34 -28.23 14.75 -15.92
C VAL A 34 -28.84 14.15 -14.64
N PHE A 35 -28.61 14.81 -13.48
CA PHE A 35 -29.66 15.36 -12.59
C PHE A 35 -29.05 16.36 -11.59
N ARG A 36 -29.02 17.65 -11.94
CA ARG A 36 -28.69 18.76 -11.01
C ARG A 36 -29.95 19.56 -10.62
N THR A 37 -31.03 18.83 -10.31
CA THR A 37 -32.33 19.38 -9.87
C THR A 37 -32.74 18.95 -8.46
N LYS A 38 -31.83 18.37 -7.68
CA LYS A 38 -32.06 18.17 -6.23
C LYS A 38 -31.63 19.41 -5.46
N THR A 39 -32.53 19.96 -4.66
CA THR A 39 -32.27 21.03 -3.68
C THR A 39 -31.38 20.58 -2.53
N ILE A 40 -31.33 19.26 -2.26
CA ILE A 40 -30.52 18.64 -1.21
C ILE A 40 -29.52 17.69 -1.86
N LEU A 41 -28.23 18.00 -1.75
CA LEU A 41 -27.13 17.21 -2.29
C LEU A 41 -26.68 16.16 -1.26
N PHE A 42 -26.62 14.89 -1.64
CA PHE A 42 -26.05 13.82 -0.81
C PHE A 42 -24.64 13.44 -1.29
N VAL A 43 -23.79 12.94 -0.38
CA VAL A 43 -22.40 12.54 -0.71
C VAL A 43 -22.35 11.44 -1.79
N VAL A 44 -23.39 10.62 -1.87
CA VAL A 44 -23.55 9.60 -2.91
C VAL A 44 -23.80 10.19 -4.31
N ASP A 45 -24.36 11.40 -4.41
CA ASP A 45 -24.58 12.10 -5.69
C ASP A 45 -23.26 12.65 -6.26
N LEU A 46 -22.25 12.83 -5.40
CA LEU A 46 -20.88 13.18 -5.82
C LEU A 46 -20.12 11.96 -6.37
N ALA A 47 -20.56 10.74 -6.06
CA ALA A 47 -19.91 9.51 -6.50
C ALA A 47 -20.40 9.11 -7.91
N ARG A 48 -19.58 9.36 -8.93
CA ARG A 48 -19.94 9.14 -10.34
C ARG A 48 -20.00 7.66 -10.75
N LYS A 49 -19.41 6.73 -9.99
CA LYS A 49 -19.38 5.30 -10.36
C LYS A 49 -20.46 4.44 -9.70
N SER A 50 -21.08 3.57 -10.49
CA SER A 50 -22.07 2.60 -10.00
C SER A 50 -21.51 1.67 -8.92
N ARG A 51 -22.17 1.67 -7.75
CA ARG A 51 -21.80 0.87 -6.57
C ARG A 51 -21.61 -0.61 -6.85
N LYS A 52 -22.44 -1.21 -7.71
CA LYS A 52 -22.34 -2.64 -8.06
C LYS A 52 -21.05 -2.96 -8.81
N LYS A 53 -20.66 -2.09 -9.75
CA LYS A 53 -19.42 -2.26 -10.53
C LYS A 53 -18.19 -2.14 -9.63
N VAL A 54 -18.21 -1.18 -8.71
CA VAL A 54 -17.14 -0.95 -7.75
C VAL A 54 -17.04 -2.09 -6.72
N ALA A 55 -18.16 -2.57 -6.18
CA ALA A 55 -18.19 -3.72 -5.27
C ALA A 55 -17.65 -5.01 -5.91
N LYS A 56 -18.01 -5.28 -7.18
CA LYS A 56 -17.47 -6.42 -7.94
C LYS A 56 -15.96 -6.29 -8.19
N SER A 57 -15.47 -5.07 -8.42
CA SER A 57 -14.04 -4.82 -8.57
C SER A 57 -13.27 -5.09 -7.28
N TYR A 58 -13.84 -4.75 -6.12
CA TYR A 58 -13.18 -4.96 -4.83
C TYR A 58 -13.31 -6.39 -4.28
N SER A 59 -14.36 -7.13 -4.61
CA SER A 59 -14.41 -8.57 -4.26
C SER A 59 -13.33 -9.37 -4.98
N LEU A 60 -12.85 -8.88 -6.13
CA LEU A 60 -11.72 -9.45 -6.85
C LEU A 60 -10.42 -9.38 -6.05
N PHE A 61 -10.23 -8.36 -5.19
CA PHE A 61 -9.05 -8.30 -4.31
C PHE A 61 -9.00 -9.47 -3.35
N CYS A 62 -10.11 -9.72 -2.63
CA CYS A 62 -10.18 -10.84 -1.69
C CYS A 62 -10.01 -12.18 -2.41
N ARG A 63 -10.60 -12.37 -3.59
CA ARG A 63 -10.48 -13.61 -4.37
C ARG A 63 -9.05 -13.84 -4.87
N ASN A 64 -8.40 -12.81 -5.41
CA ASN A 64 -7.03 -12.90 -5.89
C ASN A 64 -6.07 -13.17 -4.74
N LEU A 65 -6.24 -12.46 -3.61
CA LEU A 65 -5.43 -12.69 -2.43
C LEU A 65 -5.61 -14.13 -1.91
N ALA A 66 -6.84 -14.63 -1.81
CA ALA A 66 -7.07 -16.01 -1.40
C ALA A 66 -6.37 -17.02 -2.31
N ALA A 67 -6.38 -16.81 -3.62
CA ALA A 67 -5.63 -17.66 -4.55
C ALA A 67 -4.11 -17.60 -4.29
N ILE A 68 -3.55 -16.38 -4.16
CA ILE A 68 -2.13 -16.19 -3.84
C ILE A 68 -1.78 -16.88 -2.53
N SER A 69 -2.58 -16.68 -1.48
CA SER A 69 -2.39 -17.28 -0.16
C SER A 69 -2.36 -18.81 -0.18
N ILE A 70 -3.22 -19.44 -0.99
CA ILE A 70 -3.23 -20.90 -1.13
C ILE A 70 -1.97 -21.39 -1.82
N PHE A 71 -1.66 -20.88 -3.02
CA PHE A 71 -0.48 -21.35 -3.79
C PHE A 71 0.83 -21.05 -3.07
N TYR A 72 0.98 -19.83 -2.57
CA TYR A 72 2.16 -19.42 -1.83
C TYR A 72 2.27 -20.16 -0.50
N GLY A 73 1.18 -20.23 0.27
CA GLY A 73 1.19 -20.89 1.57
C GLY A 73 1.45 -22.39 1.50
N LEU A 74 0.95 -23.08 0.48
CA LEU A 74 1.30 -24.49 0.23
C LEU A 74 2.79 -24.68 0.01
N ALA A 75 3.42 -23.81 -0.81
CA ALA A 75 4.87 -23.88 -1.05
C ALA A 75 5.69 -23.61 0.21
N VAL A 76 5.28 -22.61 1.01
CA VAL A 76 5.93 -22.28 2.29
C VAL A 76 5.84 -23.44 3.28
N LEU A 77 4.65 -23.99 3.48
CA LEU A 77 4.44 -25.11 4.38
C LEU A 77 5.26 -26.34 3.95
N GLN A 78 5.27 -26.65 2.65
CA GLN A 78 6.09 -27.75 2.12
C GLN A 78 7.58 -27.55 2.41
N LEU A 79 8.11 -26.34 2.20
CA LEU A 79 9.52 -26.04 2.41
C LEU A 79 9.90 -26.14 3.90
N VAL A 80 9.12 -25.52 4.78
CA VAL A 80 9.39 -25.50 6.23
C VAL A 80 9.34 -26.91 6.83
N LEU A 81 8.36 -27.72 6.44
CA LEU A 81 8.29 -29.12 6.87
C LEU A 81 9.49 -29.94 6.39
N THR A 82 9.96 -29.67 5.16
CA THR A 82 11.16 -30.33 4.61
C THR A 82 12.41 -29.94 5.38
N TYR A 83 12.62 -28.65 5.68
CA TYR A 83 13.77 -28.19 6.46
C TYR A 83 13.74 -28.70 7.90
N GLN A 84 12.57 -28.74 8.54
CA GLN A 84 12.42 -29.36 9.87
C GLN A 84 12.82 -30.84 9.86
N LYS A 85 12.44 -31.58 8.81
CA LYS A 85 12.85 -32.99 8.67
C LYS A 85 14.37 -33.12 8.48
N VAL A 86 14.97 -32.29 7.61
CA VAL A 86 16.42 -32.31 7.37
C VAL A 86 17.18 -31.95 8.65
N LEU A 87 16.75 -30.93 9.39
CA LEU A 87 17.31 -30.54 10.68
C LEU A 87 17.31 -31.71 11.67
N ASN A 88 16.16 -32.38 11.82
CA ASN A 88 16.02 -33.49 12.78
C ASN A 88 16.84 -34.74 12.38
N VAL A 89 17.00 -35.01 11.09
CA VAL A 89 17.77 -36.18 10.60
C VAL A 89 19.27 -35.92 10.61
N THR A 90 19.69 -34.74 10.15
CA THR A 90 21.12 -34.40 10.04
C THR A 90 21.72 -33.92 11.35
N GLY A 91 20.90 -33.35 12.25
CA GLY A 91 21.36 -32.67 13.45
C GLY A 91 22.10 -31.36 13.16
N ASN A 92 22.10 -30.87 11.91
CA ASN A 92 22.83 -29.65 11.54
C ASN A 92 22.05 -28.39 11.94
N GLN A 93 22.45 -27.80 13.06
CA GLN A 93 21.85 -26.62 13.65
C GLN A 93 22.09 -25.32 12.85
N ASP A 94 22.99 -25.32 11.85
CA ASP A 94 23.27 -24.14 11.03
C ASP A 94 22.25 -23.93 9.88
N ILE A 95 21.31 -24.86 9.70
CA ILE A 95 20.26 -24.77 8.68
C ILE A 95 19.21 -23.72 9.05
N CYS A 96 18.90 -23.61 10.34
CA CYS A 96 17.88 -22.72 10.88
C CYS A 96 18.47 -21.96 12.06
N TYR A 97 18.54 -20.62 11.95
CA TYR A 97 19.21 -19.76 12.93
C TYR A 97 18.33 -19.49 14.15
N TYR A 98 18.30 -20.43 15.11
CA TYR A 98 17.56 -20.25 16.35
C TYR A 98 18.39 -19.55 17.43
N ASN A 99 17.70 -18.81 18.29
CA ASN A 99 18.20 -18.55 19.63
C ASN A 99 17.81 -19.74 20.53
N PHE A 100 18.73 -20.69 20.71
CA PHE A 100 18.49 -21.92 21.45
C PHE A 100 18.17 -21.69 22.93
N ASP A 101 18.66 -20.61 23.53
CA ASP A 101 18.38 -20.27 24.95
C ASP A 101 16.91 -19.90 25.18
N CYS A 102 16.21 -19.42 24.15
CA CYS A 102 14.81 -19.02 24.21
C CYS A 102 13.89 -19.97 23.44
N ALA A 103 14.41 -21.03 22.81
CA ALA A 103 13.61 -21.95 22.02
C ALA A 103 12.92 -22.98 22.92
N HIS A 104 11.59 -22.95 22.96
CA HIS A 104 10.81 -23.96 23.67
C HIS A 104 10.25 -24.98 22.68
N PRO A 105 10.78 -26.22 22.66
CA PRO A 105 10.31 -27.23 21.74
C PRO A 105 8.96 -27.80 22.18
N LEU A 106 8.11 -28.14 21.20
CA LEU A 106 6.89 -28.91 21.41
C LEU A 106 6.74 -29.94 20.29
N GLY A 107 6.89 -31.22 20.64
CA GLY A 107 6.84 -32.31 19.66
C GLY A 107 7.97 -32.20 18.63
N SER A 108 7.60 -32.15 17.34
CA SER A 108 8.55 -32.05 16.22
C SER A 108 9.01 -30.62 15.90
N LEU A 109 8.47 -29.60 16.59
CA LEU A 109 8.81 -28.20 16.37
C LEU A 109 9.78 -27.70 17.44
N THR A 110 10.95 -27.25 17.00
CA THR A 110 12.01 -26.74 17.89
C THR A 110 11.69 -25.38 18.53
N SER A 111 10.93 -24.52 17.85
CA SER A 111 10.64 -23.13 18.24
C SER A 111 9.14 -22.83 18.38
N PHE A 112 8.40 -23.64 19.14
CA PHE A 112 6.94 -23.52 19.27
C PHE A 112 6.49 -22.19 19.88
N ASN A 113 7.26 -21.62 20.79
CA ASN A 113 6.97 -20.31 21.38
C ASN A 113 6.82 -19.19 20.35
N ASN A 114 7.61 -19.21 19.27
CA ASN A 114 7.51 -18.22 18.19
C ASN A 114 6.29 -18.44 17.28
N VAL A 115 5.81 -19.68 17.18
CA VAL A 115 4.52 -19.99 16.54
C VAL A 115 3.38 -19.45 17.40
N PHE A 116 3.45 -19.67 18.72
CA PHE A 116 2.44 -19.23 19.67
C PHE A 116 2.30 -17.70 19.69
N SER A 117 3.40 -16.95 19.69
CA SER A 117 3.36 -15.48 19.65
C SER A 117 2.64 -14.91 18.43
N ASN A 118 2.63 -15.65 17.31
CA ASN A 118 1.99 -15.24 16.06
C ASN A 118 0.51 -15.64 15.94
N ILE A 119 -0.01 -16.45 16.87
CA ILE A 119 -1.44 -16.78 16.95
C ILE A 119 -2.30 -15.51 17.13
N GLY A 120 -1.76 -14.48 17.79
CA GLY A 120 -2.45 -13.19 17.97
C GLY A 120 -2.89 -12.56 16.65
N TYR A 121 -2.04 -12.57 15.62
CA TYR A 121 -2.40 -12.05 14.29
C TYR A 121 -3.54 -12.86 13.65
N ILE A 122 -3.51 -14.19 13.78
CA ILE A 122 -4.56 -15.08 13.27
C ILE A 122 -5.89 -14.78 13.95
N LEU A 123 -5.91 -14.71 15.28
CA LEU A 123 -7.12 -14.42 16.05
C LEU A 123 -7.69 -13.04 15.74
N LEU A 124 -6.83 -12.01 15.67
CA LEU A 124 -7.25 -10.65 15.32
C LEU A 124 -7.74 -10.55 13.88
N GLY A 125 -7.11 -11.28 12.95
CA GLY A 125 -7.56 -11.38 11.56
C GLY A 125 -8.93 -12.04 11.42
N ILE A 126 -9.17 -13.16 12.12
CA ILE A 126 -10.47 -13.83 12.16
C ILE A 126 -11.53 -12.93 12.79
N LEU A 127 -11.23 -12.29 13.93
CA LEU A 127 -12.12 -11.34 14.58
C LEU A 127 -12.50 -10.20 13.63
N PHE A 128 -11.51 -9.63 12.93
CA PHE A 128 -11.75 -8.57 11.96
C PHE A 128 -12.65 -9.05 10.81
N LEU A 129 -12.43 -10.26 10.27
CA LEU A 129 -13.30 -10.86 9.25
C LEU A 129 -14.74 -11.04 9.75
N ILE A 130 -14.93 -11.51 10.99
CA ILE A 130 -16.26 -11.66 11.61
C ILE A 130 -16.96 -10.30 11.73
N LEU A 131 -16.25 -9.26 12.18
CA LEU A 131 -16.80 -7.90 12.29
C LEU A 131 -17.22 -7.34 10.94
N VAL A 132 -16.39 -7.53 9.91
CA VAL A 132 -16.69 -7.12 8.53
C VAL A 132 -17.89 -7.90 7.97
N ALA A 133 -17.94 -9.21 8.20
CA ALA A 133 -19.05 -10.08 7.77
C ALA A 133 -20.37 -9.68 8.41
N ARG A 134 -20.38 -9.47 9.73
CA ARG A 134 -21.55 -8.97 10.46
C ARG A 134 -22.03 -7.65 9.88
N ARG A 135 -21.13 -6.70 9.63
CA ARG A 135 -21.46 -5.39 9.06
C ARG A 135 -21.99 -5.49 7.63
N ASP A 136 -21.41 -6.36 6.80
CA ASP A 136 -21.85 -6.61 5.43
C ASP A 136 -23.27 -7.22 5.39
N VAL A 137 -23.56 -8.20 6.25
CA VAL A 137 -24.90 -8.81 6.36
C VAL A 137 -25.94 -7.79 6.82
N ILE A 138 -25.66 -7.03 7.88
CA ILE A 138 -26.58 -5.98 8.38
C ILE A 138 -26.86 -4.95 7.28
N TYR A 139 -25.81 -4.50 6.58
CA TYR A 139 -25.95 -3.55 5.49
C TYR A 139 -26.78 -4.11 4.32
N LYS A 140 -26.52 -5.35 3.90
CA LYS A 140 -27.28 -6.01 2.83
C LYS A 140 -28.76 -6.15 3.20
N LYS A 141 -29.09 -6.52 4.44
CA LYS A 141 -30.47 -6.57 4.94
C LYS A 141 -31.14 -5.20 4.93
N ALA A 142 -30.45 -4.16 5.40
CA ALA A 142 -30.97 -2.79 5.38
C ALA A 142 -31.28 -2.30 3.95
N VAL A 143 -30.38 -2.56 3.00
CA VAL A 143 -30.57 -2.19 1.57
C VAL A 143 -31.64 -3.02 0.88
N GLN A 144 -31.87 -4.27 1.30
CA GLN A 144 -32.98 -5.09 0.82
C GLN A 144 -34.33 -4.57 1.32
N ASN A 145 -34.40 -4.19 2.60
CA ASN A 145 -35.63 -3.66 3.21
C ASN A 145 -35.98 -2.26 2.68
N ASP A 146 -34.99 -1.40 2.45
CA ASP A 146 -35.20 -0.09 1.86
C ASP A 146 -34.12 0.25 0.81
N ARG A 147 -34.53 0.28 -0.45
CA ARG A 147 -33.66 0.65 -1.58
C ARG A 147 -33.22 2.12 -1.52
N LYS A 148 -33.92 2.99 -0.80
CA LYS A 148 -33.58 4.41 -0.63
C LYS A 148 -32.36 4.59 0.28
N ILE A 149 -32.19 3.75 1.31
CA ILE A 149 -31.00 3.75 2.19
C ILE A 149 -29.71 3.71 1.38
N GLY A 150 -29.66 2.87 0.34
CA GLY A 150 -28.49 2.82 -0.52
C GLY A 150 -28.26 4.10 -1.35
N LYS A 151 -29.33 4.78 -1.76
CA LYS A 151 -29.29 5.95 -2.65
C LYS A 151 -29.20 7.28 -1.89
N GLU A 152 -29.49 7.32 -0.59
CA GLU A 152 -29.60 8.57 0.18
C GLU A 152 -28.59 8.64 1.35
N LEU A 153 -28.10 7.50 1.87
CA LEU A 153 -27.07 7.49 2.92
C LEU A 153 -25.64 7.46 2.33
N GLY A 154 -24.81 8.40 2.81
CA GLY A 154 -23.72 9.01 2.06
C GLY A 154 -22.34 8.35 2.06
N ILE A 155 -22.17 7.06 2.34
CA ILE A 155 -20.85 6.42 2.14
C ILE A 155 -21.03 5.04 1.51
N PRO A 156 -20.63 4.84 0.23
CA PRO A 156 -20.65 3.52 -0.38
C PRO A 156 -19.73 2.57 0.39
N GLN A 157 -20.31 1.54 1.00
CA GLN A 157 -19.56 0.56 1.79
C GLN A 157 -18.93 -0.47 0.84
N HIS A 158 -17.61 -0.61 0.93
CA HIS A 158 -16.85 -1.53 0.10
C HIS A 158 -16.21 -2.61 0.98
N PHE A 159 -16.98 -3.68 1.22
CA PHE A 159 -16.55 -4.77 2.10
C PHE A 159 -15.43 -5.63 1.50
N GLY A 160 -15.33 -5.73 0.16
CA GLY A 160 -14.33 -6.58 -0.51
C GLY A 160 -12.87 -6.29 -0.12
N LEU A 161 -12.50 -5.02 0.03
CA LEU A 161 -11.14 -4.65 0.44
C LEU A 161 -10.90 -4.94 1.92
N PHE A 162 -11.90 -4.77 2.78
CA PHE A 162 -11.80 -5.13 4.19
C PHE A 162 -11.67 -6.64 4.40
N TYR A 163 -12.40 -7.46 3.62
CA TYR A 163 -12.17 -8.91 3.63
C TYR A 163 -10.74 -9.27 3.18
N ALA A 164 -10.21 -8.59 2.15
CA ALA A 164 -8.82 -8.80 1.74
C ALA A 164 -7.82 -8.42 2.84
N MET A 165 -8.02 -7.30 3.55
CA MET A 165 -7.16 -6.91 4.68
C MET A 165 -7.21 -7.91 5.83
N GLY A 166 -8.40 -8.43 6.18
CA GLY A 166 -8.54 -9.45 7.21
C GLY A 166 -7.88 -10.77 6.83
N LEU A 167 -8.06 -11.21 5.58
CA LEU A 167 -7.37 -12.39 5.06
C LEU A 167 -5.85 -12.20 5.05
N ALA A 168 -5.36 -11.02 4.66
CA ALA A 168 -3.94 -10.70 4.70
C ALA A 168 -3.38 -10.82 6.13
N LEU A 169 -4.11 -10.32 7.15
CA LEU A 169 -3.68 -10.39 8.55
C LEU A 169 -3.66 -11.83 9.10
N VAL A 170 -4.60 -12.67 8.71
CA VAL A 170 -4.57 -14.11 9.06
C VAL A 170 -3.35 -14.78 8.42
N MET A 171 -3.10 -14.48 7.15
CA MET A 171 -2.00 -15.08 6.40
C MET A 171 -0.63 -14.57 6.86
N GLU A 172 -0.53 -13.31 7.28
CA GLU A 172 0.65 -12.78 7.97
C GLU A 172 0.99 -13.63 9.18
N GLY A 173 0.03 -13.87 10.09
CA GLY A 173 0.28 -14.72 11.26
C GLY A 173 0.72 -16.15 10.89
N LEU A 174 0.15 -16.73 9.84
CA LEU A 174 0.54 -18.05 9.35
C LEU A 174 1.96 -18.04 8.76
N MET A 175 2.28 -17.09 7.89
CA MET A 175 3.59 -16.99 7.23
C MET A 175 4.70 -16.61 8.21
N SER A 176 4.41 -15.71 9.15
CA SER A 176 5.31 -15.33 10.24
C SER A 176 5.64 -16.51 11.13
N ALA A 177 4.62 -17.29 11.52
CA ALA A 177 4.82 -18.53 12.25
C ALA A 177 5.69 -19.53 11.46
N CYS A 178 5.43 -19.72 10.16
CA CYS A 178 6.22 -20.60 9.30
C CYS A 178 7.68 -20.15 9.18
N TYR A 179 7.94 -18.85 9.05
CA TYR A 179 9.29 -18.30 9.05
C TYR A 179 10.02 -18.63 10.36
N HIS A 180 9.39 -18.39 11.51
CA HIS A 180 10.02 -18.64 12.80
C HIS A 180 10.14 -20.12 13.19
N VAL A 181 9.43 -21.02 12.50
CA VAL A 181 9.68 -22.46 12.62
C VAL A 181 11.06 -22.82 12.07
N CYS A 182 11.57 -22.17 11.03
CA CYS A 182 12.96 -22.33 10.58
C CYS A 182 13.46 -21.00 10.00
N PRO A 183 14.04 -20.11 10.84
CA PRO A 183 14.53 -18.82 10.38
C PRO A 183 15.77 -19.03 9.52
N ASN A 184 15.65 -18.70 8.24
CA ASN A 184 16.75 -18.72 7.29
C ASN A 184 16.53 -17.59 6.27
N TYR A 185 17.60 -17.21 5.59
CA TYR A 185 17.65 -16.17 4.58
C TYR A 185 16.56 -16.31 3.50
N SER A 186 16.37 -17.53 2.99
CA SER A 186 15.33 -17.82 1.99
C SER A 186 13.91 -17.75 2.55
N ASN A 187 13.74 -18.01 3.86
CA ASN A 187 12.43 -18.04 4.51
C ASN A 187 11.97 -16.64 4.96
N PHE A 188 12.89 -15.67 5.03
CA PHE A 188 12.60 -14.28 5.38
C PHE A 188 11.54 -13.63 4.48
N GLN A 189 11.45 -14.07 3.23
CA GLN A 189 10.45 -13.58 2.27
C GLN A 189 9.01 -13.93 2.68
N PHE A 190 8.80 -14.99 3.47
CA PHE A 190 7.47 -15.49 3.82
C PHE A 190 6.68 -14.44 4.59
N ASP A 191 7.29 -13.91 5.66
CA ASP A 191 6.74 -12.87 6.51
C ASP A 191 6.68 -11.53 5.78
N THR A 192 7.82 -11.10 5.23
CA THR A 192 7.98 -9.78 4.59
C THR A 192 7.02 -9.55 3.41
N SER A 193 6.70 -10.59 2.64
CA SER A 193 5.79 -10.45 1.50
C SER A 193 4.36 -10.10 1.91
N PHE A 194 3.84 -10.68 3.01
CA PHE A 194 2.52 -10.34 3.52
C PHE A 194 2.49 -8.99 4.25
N MET A 195 3.59 -8.59 4.92
CA MET A 195 3.75 -7.22 5.42
C MET A 195 3.58 -6.19 4.29
N TYR A 196 4.24 -6.39 3.15
CA TYR A 196 4.11 -5.50 1.98
C TYR A 196 2.70 -5.50 1.40
N ILE A 197 2.05 -6.66 1.31
CA ILE A 197 0.65 -6.76 0.86
C ILE A 197 -0.27 -6.00 1.81
N ILE A 198 -0.13 -6.16 3.13
CA ILE A 198 -0.92 -5.43 4.13
C ILE A 198 -0.71 -3.93 3.99
N ALA A 199 0.54 -3.46 3.91
CA ALA A 199 0.84 -2.04 3.75
C ALA A 199 0.21 -1.46 2.47
N CYS A 200 0.29 -2.17 1.35
CA CYS A 200 -0.32 -1.74 0.10
C CYS A 200 -1.86 -1.76 0.16
N LEU A 201 -2.48 -2.75 0.79
CA LEU A 201 -3.94 -2.81 0.99
C LEU A 201 -4.42 -1.67 1.91
N CYS A 202 -3.68 -1.35 2.97
CA CYS A 202 -3.92 -0.19 3.83
C CYS A 202 -3.84 1.12 3.03
N MET A 203 -2.81 1.28 2.20
CA MET A 203 -2.66 2.45 1.33
C MET A 203 -3.84 2.58 0.35
N LEU A 204 -4.22 1.48 -0.32
CA LEU A 204 -5.39 1.45 -1.20
C LEU A 204 -6.67 1.80 -0.45
N LYS A 205 -6.82 1.35 0.79
CA LYS A 205 -7.99 1.65 1.62
C LYS A 205 -8.06 3.12 2.00
N ILE A 206 -6.94 3.72 2.43
CA ILE A 206 -6.86 5.14 2.76
C ILE A 206 -7.14 5.97 1.50
N TYR A 207 -6.55 5.59 0.36
CA TYR A 207 -6.76 6.28 -0.91
C TYR A 207 -8.22 6.25 -1.34
N GLN A 208 -8.86 5.07 -1.25
CA GLN A 208 -10.27 4.89 -1.55
C GLN A 208 -11.17 5.72 -0.63
N SER A 209 -10.88 5.78 0.68
CA SER A 209 -11.67 6.58 1.62
C SER A 209 -11.65 8.07 1.27
N ARG A 210 -10.58 8.55 0.61
CA ARG A 210 -10.47 9.93 0.13
C ARG A 210 -11.05 10.13 -1.29
N HIS A 211 -10.97 9.11 -2.14
CA HIS A 211 -11.40 9.17 -3.54
C HIS A 211 -12.29 7.97 -3.90
N PRO A 212 -13.57 7.96 -3.50
CA PRO A 212 -14.45 6.80 -3.69
C PRO A 212 -14.69 6.45 -5.16
N ASP A 213 -14.55 7.42 -6.08
CA ASP A 213 -14.74 7.23 -7.52
C ASP A 213 -13.50 6.70 -8.26
N ILE A 214 -12.32 6.79 -7.67
CA ILE A 214 -11.07 6.31 -8.27
C ILE A 214 -10.78 4.92 -7.69
N SER A 215 -11.08 3.89 -8.48
CA SER A 215 -10.79 2.51 -8.13
C SER A 215 -9.63 2.01 -8.97
N ALA A 216 -8.57 1.57 -8.31
CA ALA A 216 -7.47 0.83 -8.92
C ALA A 216 -7.96 -0.57 -9.33
N LYS A 217 -7.56 -1.03 -10.52
CA LYS A 217 -7.84 -2.40 -10.98
C LYS A 217 -7.03 -3.38 -10.13
N ALA A 218 -7.69 -4.39 -9.58
CA ALA A 218 -7.04 -5.38 -8.70
C ALA A 218 -5.80 -6.02 -9.34
N HIS A 219 -5.88 -6.45 -10.60
CA HIS A 219 -4.75 -7.06 -11.29
C HIS A 219 -3.54 -6.13 -11.41
N THR A 220 -3.74 -4.85 -11.74
CA THR A 220 -2.66 -3.86 -11.82
C THR A 220 -2.03 -3.62 -10.45
N SER A 221 -2.84 -3.56 -9.39
CA SER A 221 -2.34 -3.41 -8.02
C SER A 221 -1.53 -4.62 -7.56
N TYR A 222 -1.99 -5.84 -7.80
CA TYR A 222 -1.23 -7.05 -7.45
C TYR A 222 0.02 -7.23 -8.30
N MET A 223 0.00 -6.84 -9.57
CA MET A 223 1.22 -6.82 -10.39
C MET A 223 2.25 -5.85 -9.83
N PHE A 224 1.83 -4.65 -9.42
CA PHE A 224 2.74 -3.71 -8.76
C PHE A 224 3.31 -4.29 -7.45
N MET A 225 2.46 -4.88 -6.60
CA MET A 225 2.92 -5.54 -5.37
C MET A 225 3.91 -6.68 -5.66
N ALA A 226 3.65 -7.49 -6.70
CA ALA A 226 4.54 -8.57 -7.11
C ALA A 226 5.90 -8.04 -7.59
N CYS A 227 5.93 -6.94 -8.35
CA CYS A 227 7.18 -6.29 -8.75
C CYS A 227 7.97 -5.79 -7.54
N VAL A 228 7.31 -5.19 -6.55
CA VAL A 228 7.96 -4.72 -5.30
C VAL A 228 8.57 -5.90 -4.54
N ILE A 229 7.80 -6.99 -4.36
CA ILE A 229 8.28 -8.21 -3.69
C ILE A 229 9.45 -8.83 -4.46
N PHE A 230 9.37 -8.88 -5.79
CA PHE A 230 10.45 -9.43 -6.63
C PHE A 230 11.76 -8.63 -6.52
N ILE A 231 11.67 -7.29 -6.55
CA ILE A 231 12.84 -6.43 -6.35
C ILE A 231 13.42 -6.62 -4.94
N ALA A 232 12.56 -6.76 -3.92
CA ALA A 232 13.00 -7.02 -2.55
C ALA A 232 13.76 -8.36 -2.44
N VAL A 233 13.29 -9.41 -3.10
CA VAL A 233 13.97 -10.72 -3.13
C VAL A 233 15.34 -10.64 -3.81
N ILE A 234 15.45 -9.90 -4.93
CA ILE A 234 16.74 -9.67 -5.58
C ILE A 234 17.68 -8.91 -4.66
N GLY A 235 17.19 -7.88 -3.98
CA GLY A 235 18.01 -7.08 -3.06
C GLY A 235 18.50 -7.88 -1.86
N VAL A 236 17.68 -8.81 -1.37
CA VAL A 236 18.08 -9.82 -0.40
C VAL A 236 19.13 -10.73 -1.07
N LEU A 237 18.75 -11.66 -1.95
CA LEU A 237 19.67 -12.70 -2.47
C LEU A 237 20.93 -12.22 -3.18
N HIS A 238 20.91 -11.08 -3.84
CA HIS A 238 21.99 -10.56 -4.68
C HIS A 238 22.32 -9.09 -4.39
N GLY A 239 22.12 -8.64 -3.15
CA GLY A 239 22.40 -7.28 -2.72
C GLY A 239 23.87 -6.87 -2.84
N THR A 240 24.29 -6.39 -4.00
CA THR A 240 25.59 -5.74 -4.19
C THR A 240 25.55 -4.27 -3.77
N GLU A 241 26.69 -3.69 -3.41
CA GLU A 241 26.80 -2.25 -3.11
C GLU A 241 26.20 -1.38 -4.24
N SER A 242 26.49 -1.73 -5.49
CA SER A 242 25.94 -1.04 -6.67
C SER A 242 24.41 -1.13 -6.74
N PHE A 243 23.83 -2.29 -6.44
CA PHE A 243 22.37 -2.45 -6.40
C PHE A 243 21.74 -1.53 -5.36
N TRP A 244 22.28 -1.49 -4.14
CA TRP A 244 21.76 -0.64 -3.06
C TRP A 244 21.91 0.85 -3.38
N ILE A 245 23.04 1.28 -3.95
CA ILE A 245 23.23 2.68 -4.36
C ILE A 245 22.21 3.10 -5.42
N VAL A 246 22.00 2.26 -6.44
CA VAL A 246 21.03 2.55 -7.52
C VAL A 246 19.60 2.54 -6.97
N PHE A 247 19.24 1.52 -6.19
CA PHE A 247 17.91 1.39 -5.60
C PHE A 247 17.59 2.56 -4.68
N SER A 248 18.49 2.90 -3.75
CA SER A 248 18.34 4.05 -2.85
C SER A 248 18.25 5.36 -3.61
N THR A 249 19.01 5.55 -4.68
CA THR A 249 18.91 6.75 -5.52
C THR A 249 17.53 6.86 -6.20
N ILE A 250 17.03 5.76 -6.78
CA ILE A 250 15.70 5.72 -7.40
C ILE A 250 14.61 5.96 -6.35
N TYR A 251 14.73 5.33 -5.18
CA TYR A 251 13.80 5.50 -4.07
C TYR A 251 13.72 6.95 -3.61
N MET A 252 14.87 7.58 -3.35
CA MET A 252 14.99 9.00 -2.96
C MET A 252 14.35 9.92 -4.01
N VAL A 253 14.67 9.73 -5.29
CA VAL A 253 14.07 10.54 -6.37
C VAL A 253 12.55 10.31 -6.45
N GLY A 254 12.11 9.06 -6.31
CA GLY A 254 10.70 8.69 -6.31
C GLY A 254 9.92 9.36 -5.18
N THR A 255 10.43 9.33 -3.95
CA THR A 255 9.77 9.98 -2.80
C THR A 255 9.69 11.49 -2.96
N LEU A 256 10.68 12.12 -3.61
CA LEU A 256 10.63 13.54 -3.96
C LEU A 256 9.58 13.88 -4.99
N ILE A 257 9.54 13.14 -6.09
CA ILE A 257 8.53 13.33 -7.14
C ILE A 257 7.13 13.20 -6.53
N MET A 258 6.91 12.18 -5.70
CA MET A 258 5.65 11.99 -4.98
C MET A 258 5.36 13.14 -4.02
N SER A 259 6.36 13.66 -3.31
CA SER A 259 6.20 14.80 -2.40
C SER A 259 5.81 16.08 -3.15
N VAL A 260 6.40 16.33 -4.32
CA VAL A 260 6.03 17.47 -5.19
C VAL A 260 4.61 17.29 -5.70
N TYR A 261 4.25 16.07 -6.12
CA TYR A 261 2.88 15.76 -6.54
C TYR A 261 1.86 16.01 -5.41
N ILE A 262 2.16 15.60 -4.17
CA ILE A 262 1.32 15.85 -2.99
C ILE A 262 1.25 17.36 -2.68
N TYR A 263 2.37 18.08 -2.74
CA TYR A 263 2.45 19.51 -2.47
C TYR A 263 1.50 20.32 -3.35
N TYR A 264 1.46 20.01 -4.65
CA TYR A 264 0.62 20.66 -5.65
C TYR A 264 -0.75 19.99 -5.85
N MET A 265 -1.21 19.15 -4.90
CA MET A 265 -2.51 18.47 -4.94
C MET A 265 -2.75 17.65 -6.23
N GLY A 266 -1.70 17.02 -6.74
CA GLY A 266 -1.76 16.19 -7.95
C GLY A 266 -1.96 16.96 -9.25
N ARG A 267 -1.92 18.30 -9.22
CA ARG A 267 -2.03 19.14 -10.43
C ARG A 267 -0.69 19.39 -11.11
N TRP A 268 0.38 18.80 -10.59
CA TRP A 268 1.72 18.95 -11.12
C TRP A 268 1.98 17.96 -12.26
N LYS A 269 2.39 18.49 -13.41
CA LYS A 269 2.81 17.70 -14.58
C LYS A 269 4.32 17.86 -14.76
N LEU A 270 5.02 16.74 -14.93
CA LEU A 270 6.46 16.72 -15.13
C LEU A 270 6.81 17.15 -16.56
N ASN A 271 7.16 18.42 -16.75
CA ASN A 271 7.62 18.95 -18.05
C ASN A 271 9.12 19.24 -18.02
N ARG A 272 9.83 19.03 -19.14
CA ARG A 272 11.28 19.31 -19.28
C ARG A 272 11.63 20.77 -18.94
N GLU A 273 10.73 21.70 -19.26
CA GLU A 273 10.88 23.12 -18.96
C GLU A 273 11.04 23.40 -17.45
N ILE A 274 10.41 22.60 -16.59
CA ILE A 274 10.48 22.77 -15.13
C ILE A 274 11.91 22.51 -14.63
N PHE A 275 12.59 21.51 -15.19
CA PHE A 275 13.99 21.22 -14.84
C PHE A 275 14.92 22.36 -15.24
N ILE A 276 14.75 22.89 -16.46
CA ILE A 276 15.54 24.03 -16.97
C ILE A 276 15.32 25.26 -16.08
N HIS A 277 14.06 25.60 -15.78
CA HIS A 277 13.73 26.74 -14.94
C HIS A 277 14.24 26.58 -13.50
N THR A 278 14.13 25.39 -12.91
CA THR A 278 14.64 25.14 -11.56
C THR A 278 16.17 25.26 -11.53
N TRP A 279 16.86 24.75 -12.56
CA TRP A 279 18.31 24.81 -12.66
C TRP A 279 18.83 26.25 -12.83
N VAL A 280 18.19 27.04 -13.71
CA VAL A 280 18.50 28.48 -13.88
C VAL A 280 18.26 29.26 -12.59
N GLN A 281 17.16 28.98 -11.88
CA GLN A 281 16.81 29.68 -10.64
C GLN A 281 17.75 29.34 -9.48
N ILE A 282 18.24 28.10 -9.38
CA ILE A 282 19.28 27.70 -8.43
C ILE A 282 20.59 28.44 -8.72
N ARG A 283 20.97 28.53 -10.01
CA ARG A 283 22.20 29.19 -10.43
C ARG A 283 22.18 30.70 -10.19
N GLN A 284 21.03 31.35 -10.36
CA GLN A 284 20.89 32.81 -10.23
C GLN A 284 20.70 33.29 -8.78
N ASN A 285 20.01 32.52 -7.93
CA ASN A 285 19.66 32.97 -6.58
C ASN A 285 20.58 32.44 -5.46
N CYS A 286 21.70 31.78 -5.77
CA CYS A 286 22.71 31.36 -4.79
C CYS A 286 22.11 30.71 -3.51
N PHE A 287 21.13 29.81 -3.70
CA PHE A 287 20.35 29.13 -2.64
C PHE A 287 19.33 29.96 -1.82
N MET A 288 19.12 31.25 -2.09
CA MET A 288 18.01 32.01 -1.51
C MET A 288 16.67 31.61 -2.16
N CYS A 289 15.98 30.67 -1.52
CA CYS A 289 14.72 30.13 -2.03
C CYS A 289 13.52 31.05 -1.70
N PRO A 290 12.51 31.19 -2.59
CA PRO A 290 11.29 31.96 -2.32
C PRO A 290 10.47 31.39 -1.15
N ARG A 291 9.56 32.16 -0.57
CA ARG A 291 8.67 31.67 0.52
C ARG A 291 7.67 30.60 0.01
N PRO A 292 7.39 29.53 0.78
CA PRO A 292 6.46 28.48 0.38
C PRO A 292 5.03 28.99 0.24
N MET A 293 4.35 28.51 -0.80
CA MET A 293 2.95 28.82 -1.08
C MET A 293 2.03 28.17 -0.04
N TYR A 294 2.28 26.89 0.29
CA TYR A 294 1.60 26.15 1.35
C TYR A 294 2.59 25.78 2.44
N LYS A 295 2.74 26.64 3.46
CA LYS A 295 3.76 26.47 4.52
C LYS A 295 3.58 25.17 5.31
N ASP A 296 2.36 24.87 5.76
CA ASP A 296 2.10 23.70 6.63
C ASP A 296 2.45 22.40 5.92
N ARG A 297 2.00 22.25 4.65
CA ARG A 297 2.30 21.07 3.82
C ARG A 297 3.78 20.94 3.51
N PHE A 298 4.44 22.06 3.24
CA PHE A 298 5.87 22.09 3.02
C PHE A 298 6.62 21.55 4.24
N ILE A 299 6.26 22.01 5.45
CA ILE A 299 6.87 21.56 6.70
C ILE A 299 6.65 20.05 6.90
N PHE A 300 5.41 19.56 6.76
CA PHE A 300 5.12 18.12 6.90
C PHE A 300 5.87 17.26 5.89
N LEU A 301 5.97 17.71 4.63
CA LEU A 301 6.68 16.97 3.59
C LEU A 301 8.20 16.97 3.83
N VAL A 302 8.77 18.08 4.29
CA VAL A 302 10.20 18.16 4.61
C VAL A 302 10.54 17.25 5.79
N ILE A 303 9.75 17.29 6.87
CA ILE A 303 9.92 16.39 8.02
C ILE A 303 9.78 14.93 7.57
N GLY A 304 8.72 14.62 6.83
CA GLY A 304 8.45 13.25 6.36
C GLY A 304 9.57 12.69 5.47
N ASN A 305 10.09 13.47 4.51
CA ASN A 305 11.22 13.02 3.70
C ASN A 305 12.50 12.90 4.53
N SER A 306 12.75 13.81 5.47
CA SER A 306 13.96 13.75 6.30
C SER A 306 14.00 12.49 7.16
N ILE A 307 12.87 12.13 7.79
CA ILE A 307 12.74 10.87 8.54
C ILE A 307 12.93 9.67 7.60
N ASN A 308 12.22 9.67 6.47
CA ASN A 308 12.25 8.55 5.52
C ASN A 308 13.64 8.28 4.92
N TRP A 309 14.51 9.29 4.85
CA TRP A 309 15.85 9.16 4.31
C TRP A 309 16.92 8.91 5.37
N SER A 310 16.57 9.11 6.64
CA SER A 310 17.43 8.76 7.77
C SER A 310 17.33 7.29 8.17
N MET A 311 16.28 6.60 7.70
CA MET A 311 16.07 5.16 7.85
C MET A 311 16.68 4.41 6.67
#